data_AF-A0A8H2VUP7-F1
#
_entry.id   AF-A0A8H2VUP7-F1
#
_cell.length_a   1.000
_cell.length_b   1.000
_cell.length_c   1.000
_cell.angle_alpha   90.00
_cell.angle_beta   90.00
_cell.angle_gamma   90.00
#
_symmetry.space_group_name_H-M   'P 1'
#
loop_
_entity.id
_entity.type
_entity.pdbx_description
1 polymer ?
#
loop_
_entity_poly.entity_id
_entity_poly.type
_entity_poly.pdbx_seq_one_letter_code
_entity_poly.pdbx_strand_id
1 'polypeptide(L)'
;MLEESSKKEMDTKANPENPKSDTRPQTKDAFKPDPHFSAIFVTRSDQPPILNSHLPQIIATASKAHPTKPSTRLVQVPKGSETRIAAALGLPRVSFLGILDDAPNSKALIDLIRDCVEEIQIPWLDEAKKAEYLETKINSIQTSIGAVNPK
;
A
#
# COMPACT_ATOMS: atom_id res chain seq x y z
N MET A 1 35.38 18.29 58.20
CA MET A 1 35.92 17.68 59.43
C MET A 1 34.84 16.74 59.94
N LEU A 2 35.09 15.43 59.76
CA LEU A 2 34.53 14.25 60.44
C LEU A 2 33.03 13.94 60.20
N GLU A 3 32.50 12.72 60.08
CA GLU A 3 32.90 11.28 60.01
C GLU A 3 31.54 10.58 59.72
N GLU A 4 31.37 9.79 58.67
CA GLU A 4 31.50 8.33 58.58
C GLU A 4 30.56 7.43 59.44
N SER A 5 30.00 6.40 58.78
CA SER A 5 29.71 5.05 59.29
C SER A 5 28.46 4.85 60.19
N SER A 6 27.69 3.75 60.19
CA SER A 6 27.72 2.45 59.50
C SER A 6 26.46 1.61 59.86
N LYS A 7 25.96 0.84 58.88
CA LYS A 7 25.28 -0.50 58.90
C LYS A 7 24.24 -0.89 59.99
N LYS A 8 23.13 -1.48 59.51
CA LYS A 8 22.72 -2.87 59.88
C LYS A 8 21.75 -3.52 58.88
N GLU A 9 21.98 -4.81 58.64
CA GLU A 9 21.36 -5.75 57.67
C GLU A 9 20.04 -6.42 58.12
N MET A 10 19.34 -7.03 57.13
CA MET A 10 18.55 -8.29 57.12
C MET A 10 17.26 -8.36 57.99
N ASP A 11 16.13 -8.96 57.61
CA ASP A 11 15.81 -9.93 56.55
C ASP A 11 14.28 -10.14 56.37
N THR A 12 13.88 -10.58 55.17
CA THR A 12 12.88 -11.64 54.87
C THR A 12 11.34 -11.46 55.02
N LYS A 13 10.67 -11.71 53.86
CA LYS A 13 9.28 -12.18 53.56
C LYS A 13 8.11 -11.20 53.77
N ALA A 14 7.10 -11.10 52.90
CA ALA A 14 6.61 -11.97 51.82
C ALA A 14 5.88 -11.15 50.74
N ASN A 15 5.92 -11.63 49.49
CA ASN A 15 4.92 -11.34 48.45
C ASN A 15 3.85 -12.45 48.53
N PRO A 16 2.55 -12.18 48.32
CA PRO A 16 1.98 -12.21 46.96
C PRO A 16 0.89 -11.11 46.81
N GLU A 17 0.35 -10.66 45.69
CA GLU A 17 0.04 -11.18 44.36
C GLU A 17 -0.07 -9.95 43.43
N ASN A 18 0.49 -10.01 42.21
CA ASN A 18 0.17 -9.04 41.15
C ASN A 18 -0.30 -9.87 39.94
N PRO A 19 -1.45 -9.54 39.30
CA PRO A 19 -2.05 -10.41 38.31
C PRO A 19 -1.18 -10.45 37.05
N LYS A 20 -1.02 -11.67 36.54
CA LYS A 20 -0.26 -12.00 35.34
C LYS A 20 -0.85 -11.23 34.15
N SER A 21 -0.14 -10.21 33.69
CA SER A 21 -0.32 -9.68 32.35
C SER A 21 0.22 -10.72 31.37
N ASP A 22 -0.68 -11.31 30.57
CA ASP A 22 -0.35 -12.20 29.46
C ASP A 22 0.67 -11.52 28.52
N THR A 23 1.94 -11.81 28.77
CA THR A 23 3.02 -11.39 27.88
C THR A 23 3.02 -12.37 26.72
N ARG A 24 2.28 -12.00 25.68
CA ARG A 24 2.43 -12.60 24.35
C ARG A 24 3.93 -12.58 24.01
N PRO A 25 4.56 -13.71 23.66
CA PRO A 25 5.97 -13.68 23.29
C PRO A 25 6.14 -12.73 22.10
N GLN A 26 6.77 -11.60 22.35
CA GLN A 26 7.24 -10.73 21.28
C GLN A 26 8.46 -11.43 20.68
N THR A 27 8.21 -12.25 19.67
CA THR A 27 9.21 -12.61 18.68
C THR A 27 9.78 -11.28 18.18
N LYS A 28 11.08 -11.07 18.33
CA LYS A 28 11.80 -9.97 17.70
C LYS A 28 11.86 -10.29 16.21
N ASP A 29 10.71 -10.20 15.55
CA ASP A 29 10.64 -10.21 14.10
C ASP A 29 11.36 -8.94 13.66
N ALA A 30 12.61 -9.10 13.21
CA ALA A 30 13.34 -8.02 12.58
C ALA A 30 12.41 -7.44 11.51
N PHE A 31 12.02 -6.18 11.67
CA PHE A 31 11.23 -5.42 10.69
C PHE A 31 11.96 -5.53 9.35
N LYS A 32 11.54 -6.47 8.50
CA LYS A 32 11.98 -6.48 7.11
C LYS A 32 11.28 -5.30 6.46
N PRO A 33 12.01 -4.40 5.78
CA PRO A 33 11.35 -3.34 5.03
C PRO A 33 10.38 -3.99 4.05
N ASP A 34 9.16 -3.44 3.97
CA ASP A 34 8.16 -3.94 3.05
C ASP A 34 8.70 -3.92 1.62
N PRO A 35 8.46 -4.97 0.83
CA PRO A 35 8.96 -5.04 -0.53
C PRO A 35 8.32 -3.94 -1.38
N HIS A 36 9.16 -3.14 -2.05
CA HIS A 36 8.72 -2.05 -2.93
C HIS A 36 8.68 -2.52 -4.38
N PHE A 37 7.59 -2.18 -5.08
CA PHE A 37 7.40 -2.48 -6.49
C PHE A 37 7.97 -1.36 -7.37
N SER A 38 8.83 -1.69 -8.33
CA SER A 38 9.30 -0.74 -9.34
C SER A 38 8.28 -0.52 -10.43
N ALA A 39 7.60 -1.59 -10.86
CA ALA A 39 6.66 -1.56 -11.96
C ALA A 39 5.52 -2.56 -11.75
N ILE A 40 4.31 -2.16 -12.12
CA ILE A 40 3.11 -2.99 -12.08
C ILE A 40 2.50 -3.00 -13.48
N PHE A 41 2.31 -4.18 -14.04
CA PHE A 41 1.68 -4.42 -15.33
C PHE A 41 0.21 -4.80 -15.15
N VAL A 42 -0.66 -4.19 -15.93
CA VAL A 42 -2.11 -4.46 -15.94
C VAL A 42 -2.51 -5.08 -17.26
N THR A 43 -3.09 -6.28 -17.21
CA THR A 43 -3.76 -6.91 -18.35
C THR A 43 -5.23 -6.46 -18.36
N ARG A 44 -5.71 -5.96 -19.49
CA ARG A 44 -7.09 -5.42 -19.61
C ARG A 44 -8.16 -6.48 -19.87
N SER A 45 -7.91 -7.74 -19.58
CA SER A 45 -8.94 -8.77 -19.70
C SER A 45 -9.97 -8.58 -18.60
N ASP A 46 -11.08 -7.93 -18.95
CA ASP A 46 -12.31 -7.88 -18.16
C ASP A 46 -12.14 -7.44 -16.68
N GLN A 47 -11.39 -6.36 -16.45
CA GLN A 47 -11.20 -5.82 -15.09
C GLN A 47 -12.39 -4.93 -14.70
N PRO A 48 -12.95 -5.10 -13.48
CA PRO A 48 -13.99 -4.24 -12.95
C PRO A 48 -13.61 -2.75 -13.04
N PRO A 49 -14.54 -1.83 -13.43
CA PRO A 49 -14.27 -0.41 -13.52
C PRO A 49 -13.71 0.20 -12.23
N ILE A 50 -14.15 -0.31 -11.07
CA ILE A 50 -13.70 0.11 -9.75
C ILE A 50 -12.19 -0.13 -9.53
N LEU A 51 -11.62 -1.19 -10.10
CA LEU A 51 -10.18 -1.42 -10.00
C LEU A 51 -9.42 -0.39 -10.83
N ASN A 52 -9.93 -0.06 -12.02
CA ASN A 52 -9.28 0.93 -12.88
C ASN A 52 -9.30 2.35 -12.27
N SER A 53 -10.32 2.70 -11.49
CA SER A 53 -10.39 4.02 -10.83
C SER A 53 -9.46 4.14 -9.63
N HIS A 54 -9.32 3.07 -8.83
CA HIS A 54 -8.56 3.13 -7.57
C HIS A 54 -7.11 2.67 -7.69
N LEU A 55 -6.80 1.79 -8.63
CA LEU A 55 -5.46 1.20 -8.73
C LEU A 55 -4.34 2.24 -8.89
N PRO A 56 -4.45 3.26 -9.78
CA PRO A 56 -3.39 4.27 -9.89
C PRO A 56 -3.19 5.03 -8.57
N GLN A 57 -4.29 5.32 -7.85
CA GLN A 57 -4.23 6.03 -6.58
C GLN A 57 -3.50 5.19 -5.53
N ILE A 58 -3.87 3.92 -5.37
CA ILE A 58 -3.25 2.99 -4.43
C ILE A 58 -1.75 2.85 -4.70
N ILE A 59 -1.35 2.74 -5.97
CA ILE A 59 0.06 2.61 -6.35
C ILE A 59 0.85 3.86 -5.99
N ALA A 60 0.33 5.04 -6.31
CA ALA A 60 1.02 6.29 -5.98
C ALA A 60 1.10 6.55 -4.47
N THR A 61 0.10 6.19 -3.66
CA THR A 61 0.24 6.26 -2.19
C THR A 61 1.17 5.20 -1.63
N ALA A 62 1.13 3.97 -2.13
CA ALA A 62 2.04 2.91 -1.70
C ALA A 62 3.51 3.24 -2.00
N SER A 63 3.77 3.88 -3.14
CA SER A 63 5.11 4.33 -3.50
C SER A 63 5.61 5.44 -2.57
N LYS A 64 4.74 6.37 -2.16
CA LYS A 64 5.06 7.41 -1.17
C LYS A 64 5.43 6.86 0.21
N ALA A 65 5.04 5.63 0.55
CA ALA A 65 5.48 4.98 1.80
C ALA A 65 6.99 4.67 1.81
N HIS A 66 7.65 4.66 0.64
CA HIS A 66 9.06 4.37 0.46
C HIS A 66 9.79 5.57 -0.17
N PRO A 67 9.98 6.69 0.57
CA PRO A 67 10.49 7.95 0.00
C PRO A 67 11.94 7.88 -0.50
N THR A 68 12.70 6.86 -0.08
CA THR A 68 14.08 6.61 -0.55
C THR A 68 14.14 5.89 -1.89
N LYS A 69 13.01 5.39 -2.38
CA LYS A 69 12.91 4.57 -3.58
C LYS A 69 12.20 5.33 -4.72
N PRO A 70 12.52 5.02 -5.98
CA PRO A 70 11.89 5.67 -7.13
C PRO A 70 10.43 5.27 -7.27
N SER A 71 9.60 6.16 -7.83
CA SER A 71 8.16 5.93 -7.82
C SER A 71 7.71 4.74 -8.68
N THR A 72 6.79 3.93 -8.16
CA THR A 72 6.24 2.77 -8.86
C THR A 72 5.55 3.18 -10.17
N ARG A 73 5.88 2.49 -11.27
CA ARG A 73 5.29 2.74 -12.60
C ARG A 73 4.12 1.80 -12.88
N LEU A 74 3.05 2.32 -13.49
CA LEU A 74 1.90 1.55 -13.92
C LEU A 74 1.91 1.38 -15.43
N VAL A 75 2.07 0.14 -15.90
CA VAL A 75 2.18 -0.20 -17.32
C VAL A 75 0.94 -0.95 -17.76
N GLN A 76 0.25 -0.44 -18.77
CA GLN A 76 -0.85 -1.17 -19.38
C GLN A 76 -0.33 -2.05 -20.50
N VAL A 77 -0.53 -3.36 -20.42
CA VAL A 77 -0.12 -4.27 -21.51
C VAL A 77 -1.16 -4.29 -22.63
N PRO A 78 -0.74 -4.54 -23.89
CA PRO A 78 -1.67 -4.58 -25.01
C PRO A 78 -2.65 -5.74 -24.90
N LYS A 79 -3.85 -5.54 -25.47
CA LYS A 79 -4.91 -6.55 -25.51
C LYS A 79 -4.40 -7.86 -26.12
N GLY A 80 -4.78 -9.00 -25.53
CA GLY A 80 -4.34 -10.32 -25.97
C GLY A 80 -2.97 -10.77 -25.44
N SER A 81 -2.22 -9.90 -24.74
CA SER A 81 -0.95 -10.29 -24.10
C SER A 81 -1.15 -11.12 -22.83
N GLU A 82 -2.33 -11.05 -22.21
CA GLU A 82 -2.66 -11.79 -21.00
C GLU A 82 -2.40 -13.29 -21.16
N THR A 83 -2.94 -13.92 -22.21
CA THR A 83 -2.81 -15.38 -22.42
C THR A 83 -1.35 -15.79 -22.57
N ARG A 84 -0.51 -14.93 -23.17
CA ARG A 84 0.93 -15.18 -23.32
C ARG A 84 1.66 -15.08 -21.98
N ILE A 85 1.33 -14.05 -21.20
CA ILE A 85 1.91 -13.85 -19.86
C ILE A 85 1.46 -14.99 -18.92
N ALA A 86 0.19 -15.36 -18.97
CA ALA A 86 -0.38 -16.46 -18.19
C ALA A 86 0.28 -17.79 -18.56
N ALA A 87 0.43 -18.10 -19.85
CA ALA A 87 1.14 -19.29 -20.31
C ALA A 87 2.61 -19.32 -19.88
N ALA A 88 3.31 -18.18 -19.96
CA ALA A 88 4.71 -18.07 -19.52
C ALA A 88 4.89 -18.27 -18.01
N LEU A 89 3.90 -17.85 -17.21
CA LEU A 89 3.88 -18.04 -15.76
C LEU A 89 3.29 -19.40 -15.32
N GLY A 90 2.76 -20.19 -16.25
CA GLY A 90 2.05 -21.44 -15.94
C GLY A 90 0.74 -21.22 -15.18
N LEU A 91 0.13 -20.04 -15.31
CA LEU A 91 -1.11 -19.66 -14.65
C LEU A 91 -2.29 -19.68 -15.65
N PRO A 92 -3.51 -19.97 -15.19
CA PRO A 92 -4.69 -19.95 -16.06
C PRO A 92 -5.07 -18.53 -16.50
N ARG A 93 -4.90 -17.54 -15.63
CA ARG A 93 -5.16 -16.11 -15.89
C ARG A 93 -4.25 -15.23 -15.04
N VAL A 94 -3.95 -14.03 -15.55
CA VAL A 94 -3.07 -13.05 -14.88
C VAL A 94 -3.67 -11.67 -15.09
N SER A 95 -4.16 -11.02 -14.04
CA SER A 95 -4.69 -9.65 -14.09
C SER A 95 -3.60 -8.59 -13.90
N PHE A 96 -2.74 -8.83 -12.92
CA PHE A 96 -1.68 -7.91 -12.50
C PHE A 96 -0.37 -8.66 -12.34
N LEU A 97 0.73 -8.03 -12.73
CA LEU A 97 2.08 -8.56 -12.54
C LEU A 97 2.96 -7.45 -11.98
N GLY A 98 3.55 -7.67 -10.81
CA GLY A 98 4.45 -6.71 -10.16
C GLY A 98 5.92 -7.14 -10.27
N ILE A 99 6.81 -6.18 -10.51
CA ILE A 99 8.25 -6.35 -10.42
C ILE A 99 8.75 -5.58 -9.19
N LEU A 100 9.51 -6.25 -8.33
CA LEU A 100 10.18 -5.67 -7.18
C LEU A 100 11.52 -5.02 -7.59
N ASP A 101 12.00 -4.03 -6.83
CA ASP A 101 13.27 -3.33 -7.14
C ASP A 101 14.47 -4.28 -7.25
N ASP A 102 14.51 -5.32 -6.43
CA ASP A 102 15.64 -6.24 -6.32
C ASP A 102 15.44 -7.52 -7.15
N ALA A 103 14.49 -7.50 -8.11
CA ALA A 103 14.22 -8.67 -8.94
C ALA A 103 15.40 -8.97 -9.90
N PRO A 104 15.89 -10.22 -9.96
CA PRO A 104 17.01 -10.58 -10.83
C PRO A 104 16.65 -10.37 -12.30
N ASN A 105 17.62 -9.90 -13.10
CA ASN A 105 17.48 -9.64 -14.54
C ASN A 105 16.39 -8.63 -14.94
N SER A 106 15.86 -7.86 -13.98
CA SER A 106 14.77 -6.88 -14.24
C SER A 106 15.27 -5.47 -14.59
N LYS A 107 16.53 -5.16 -14.28
CA LYS A 107 17.08 -3.80 -14.35
C LYS A 107 16.87 -3.11 -15.72
N ALA A 108 17.24 -3.79 -16.81
CA ALA A 108 17.10 -3.21 -18.16
C ALA A 108 15.64 -2.91 -18.53
N LEU A 109 14.71 -3.76 -18.07
CA LEU A 109 13.28 -3.54 -18.27
C LEU A 109 12.78 -2.39 -17.41
N ILE A 110 13.20 -2.30 -16.15
CA ILE A 110 12.83 -1.22 -15.24
C ILE A 110 13.34 0.14 -15.77
N ASP A 111 14.57 0.21 -16.26
CA ASP A 111 15.16 1.42 -16.82
C ASP A 111 14.36 1.88 -18.05
N LEU A 112 14.05 0.96 -18.98
CA LEU A 112 13.19 1.26 -20.13
C LEU A 112 11.81 1.78 -19.72
N ILE A 113 11.20 1.19 -18.68
CA ILE A 113 9.89 1.62 -18.19
C ILE A 113 9.97 3.02 -17.58
N ARG A 114 11.05 3.34 -16.85
CA ARG A 114 11.22 4.67 -16.25
C ARG A 114 11.40 5.76 -17.31
N ASP A 115 12.01 5.42 -18.44
CA ASP A 115 12.18 6.33 -19.57
C ASP A 115 10.88 6.48 -20.39
N CYS A 116 10.12 5.41 -20.59
CA CYS A 116 8.92 5.41 -21.44
C CYS A 116 7.63 5.77 -20.71
N VAL A 117 7.55 5.53 -19.40
CA VAL A 117 6.30 5.61 -18.61
C VAL A 117 6.46 6.64 -17.51
N GLU A 118 5.58 7.63 -17.57
CA GLU A 118 5.51 8.71 -16.59
C GLU A 118 5.07 8.23 -15.21
N GLU A 119 5.36 9.06 -14.21
CA GLU A 119 4.91 8.83 -12.85
C GLU A 119 3.42 9.06 -12.68
N ILE A 120 2.78 8.26 -11.83
CA ILE A 120 1.38 8.45 -11.49
C ILE A 120 1.24 9.68 -10.58
N GLN A 121 0.63 10.73 -11.11
CA GLN A 121 0.29 11.93 -10.34
C GLN A 121 -1.14 11.84 -9.78
N ILE A 122 -1.33 12.29 -8.53
CA ILE A 122 -2.65 12.36 -7.89
C ILE A 122 -2.94 13.83 -7.54
N PRO A 123 -3.52 14.62 -8.47
CA PRO A 123 -3.68 16.06 -8.27
C PRO A 123 -4.50 16.42 -7.02
N TRP A 124 -5.63 15.73 -6.82
CA TRP A 124 -6.50 15.98 -5.66
C TRP A 124 -5.80 15.76 -4.32
N LEU A 125 -4.80 14.85 -4.26
CA LEU A 125 -4.07 14.58 -3.03
C LEU A 125 -3.11 15.72 -2.71
N ASP A 126 -2.52 16.34 -3.72
CA ASP A 126 -1.66 17.51 -3.54
C ASP A 126 -2.47 18.78 -3.28
N GLU A 127 -3.67 18.90 -3.84
CA GLU A 127 -4.65 19.93 -3.47
C GLU A 127 -5.11 19.78 -2.02
N ALA A 128 -5.44 18.56 -1.58
CA ALA A 128 -5.86 18.29 -0.21
C ALA A 128 -4.80 18.69 0.82
N LYS A 129 -3.50 18.55 0.49
CA LYS A 129 -2.40 19.00 1.36
C LYS A 129 -2.36 20.51 1.56
N LYS A 130 -2.91 21.31 0.64
CA LYS A 130 -2.94 22.78 0.77
C LYS A 130 -3.91 23.23 1.85
N ALA A 131 -4.81 22.36 2.31
CA ALA A 131 -5.85 22.66 3.29
C ALA A 131 -6.73 23.87 2.90
N GLU A 132 -6.89 24.07 1.58
CA GLU A 132 -7.75 25.11 1.02
C GLU A 132 -9.19 24.62 0.94
N TYR A 133 -10.14 25.48 1.30
CA TYR A 133 -11.56 25.17 1.16
C TYR A 133 -11.96 25.16 -0.32
N LEU A 134 -12.66 24.12 -0.75
CA LEU A 134 -13.27 24.02 -2.07
C LEU A 134 -14.79 24.20 -1.94
N GLU A 135 -15.37 25.04 -2.81
CA GLU A 135 -16.82 25.27 -2.84
C GLU A 135 -17.59 24.00 -3.20
N THR A 136 -18.83 23.90 -2.71
CA THR A 136 -19.71 22.74 -2.95
C THR A 136 -20.13 22.66 -4.42
N LYS A 137 -19.79 21.56 -5.09
CA LYS A 137 -20.25 21.27 -6.46
C LYS A 137 -21.59 20.53 -6.46
N ILE A 138 -22.69 21.26 -6.65
CA ILE A 138 -24.05 20.71 -6.72
C ILE A 138 -24.39 20.34 -8.17
N ASN A 139 -24.59 19.05 -8.45
CA ASN A 139 -25.07 18.55 -9.76
C ASN A 139 -26.50 18.01 -9.60
N SER A 140 -27.40 18.33 -10.54
CA SER A 140 -28.76 17.78 -10.59
C SER A 140 -28.90 16.84 -11.80
N ILE A 141 -29.44 15.65 -11.57
CA ILE A 141 -29.76 14.68 -12.62
C ILE A 141 -31.25 14.41 -12.64
N GLN A 142 -31.88 14.44 -13.82
CA GLN A 142 -33.29 14.14 -13.96
C GLN A 142 -33.51 12.63 -13.78
N THR A 143 -34.38 12.25 -12.84
CA THR A 143 -34.77 10.86 -12.59
C THR A 143 -36.25 10.66 -12.90
N SER A 144 -36.59 9.62 -13.65
CA SER A 144 -37.98 9.24 -13.86
C SER A 144 -38.54 8.59 -12.60
N ILE A 145 -39.72 9.03 -12.15
CA ILE A 145 -40.49 8.31 -11.14
C ILE A 145 -41.37 7.25 -11.84
N GLY A 146 -41.46 6.05 -11.25
CA GLY A 146 -42.33 4.98 -11.78
C GLY A 146 -43.81 5.35 -11.70
N ALA A 147 -44.64 4.82 -12.60
CA ALA A 147 -46.08 5.07 -12.61
C ALA A 147 -46.74 4.55 -11.32
N VAL A 148 -47.54 5.38 -10.68
CA VAL A 148 -48.39 4.98 -9.55
C VAL A 148 -49.60 4.24 -10.10
N ASN A 149 -49.75 2.96 -9.76
CA ASN A 149 -50.95 2.20 -10.12
C ASN A 149 -52.15 2.72 -9.30
N PRO A 150 -53.22 3.22 -9.93
CA PRO A 150 -54.45 3.53 -9.22
C PRO A 150 -55.12 2.23 -8.73
N LYS A 151 -55.55 2.23 -7.46
CA LYS A 151 -56.34 1.15 -6.84
C LYS A 151 -57.79 1.16 -7.32
#